data_AF-A0A1I0Q9V3-F1
#
_entry.id   AF-A0A1I0Q9V3-F1
#
_cell.length_a   1.000
_cell.length_b   1.000
_cell.length_c   1.000
_cell.angle_alpha   90.00
_cell.angle_beta   90.00
_cell.angle_gamma   90.00
#
_symmetry.space_group_name_H-M   'P 1'
#
loop_
_entity.id
_entity.type
_entity.pdbx_description
1 polymer ?
#
loop_
_entity_poly.entity_id
_entity_poly.type
_entity_poly.pdbx_seq_one_letter_code
_entity_poly.pdbx_strand_id
1 'polypeptide(L)'
;MSKKLLTLDKTADYATLREWCMTILEFLVIISPEMLEFVNGMKVAIDRIDKKQSMRYMRSMYREMNLMVREMYLPDPLMDKLNQILTEKFKYNLVDVAAAEKDEIQKILKRGRIRNDREFELVKNKEEEIYDDDSQFDYAESLRSLLGDYEMNR
;
A
#
# COMPACT_ATOMS: atom_id res chain seq x y z
N MET A 1 -8.28 22.79 -10.05
CA MET A 1 -9.11 21.94 -9.15
C MET A 1 -8.18 21.07 -8.29
N SER A 2 -7.61 21.59 -7.19
CA SER A 2 -6.40 21.02 -6.58
C SER A 2 -6.46 20.88 -5.04
N LYS A 3 -7.56 20.34 -4.50
CA LYS A 3 -7.71 20.21 -3.02
C LYS A 3 -8.28 18.87 -2.51
N LYS A 4 -8.40 17.84 -3.34
CA LYS A 4 -8.80 16.49 -2.87
C LYS A 4 -7.94 15.40 -3.53
N LEU A 5 -6.67 15.33 -3.15
CA LEU A 5 -5.90 14.08 -3.17
C LEU A 5 -5.65 13.72 -1.70
N LEU A 6 -6.76 13.42 -1.04
CA LEU A 6 -6.73 12.79 0.27
C LEU A 6 -6.49 11.32 -0.02
N THR A 7 -5.25 10.90 0.15
CA THR A 7 -4.83 9.50 0.05
C THR A 7 -5.87 8.63 0.76
N LEU A 8 -6.40 7.59 0.11
CA LEU A 8 -7.44 6.71 0.68
C LEU A 8 -7.06 6.30 2.11
N ASP A 9 -5.79 5.97 2.35
CA ASP A 9 -5.22 5.66 3.68
C ASP A 9 -5.45 6.74 4.76
N LYS A 10 -5.40 8.04 4.41
CA LYS A 10 -5.56 9.16 5.35
C LYS A 10 -7.01 9.45 5.70
N THR A 11 -7.94 9.25 4.78
CA THR A 11 -9.31 9.78 4.91
C THR A 11 -10.44 8.79 4.74
N ALA A 12 -10.16 7.62 4.21
CA ALA A 12 -11.14 6.57 4.19
C ALA A 12 -11.47 6.14 5.61
N ASP A 13 -12.74 5.80 5.80
CA ASP A 13 -13.16 5.10 6.99
C ASP A 13 -12.72 3.63 6.95
N TYR A 14 -12.95 2.93 8.05
CA TYR A 14 -12.62 1.53 8.19
C TYR A 14 -13.29 0.66 7.12
N ALA A 15 -14.58 0.91 6.85
CA ALA A 15 -15.39 0.11 5.94
C ALA A 15 -14.84 0.19 4.51
N THR A 16 -14.45 1.38 4.07
CA THR A 16 -13.85 1.62 2.75
C THR A 16 -12.52 0.88 2.60
N LEU A 17 -11.63 0.94 3.60
CA LEU A 17 -10.34 0.23 3.54
C LEU A 17 -10.51 -1.29 3.52
N ARG A 18 -11.45 -1.80 4.33
CA ARG A 18 -11.79 -3.22 4.35
C ARG A 18 -12.33 -3.66 2.99
N GLU A 19 -13.26 -2.89 2.44
CA GLU A 19 -13.89 -3.21 1.16
C GLU A 19 -12.89 -3.17 0.00
N TRP A 20 -11.94 -2.23 0.04
CA TRP A 20 -10.82 -2.21 -0.89
C TRP A 20 -10.01 -3.52 -0.85
N CYS A 21 -9.60 -3.96 0.34
CA CYS A 21 -8.86 -5.20 0.52
C CYS A 21 -9.66 -6.41 0.01
N MET A 22 -10.96 -6.47 0.34
CA MET A 22 -11.83 -7.56 -0.11
C MET A 22 -12.01 -7.57 -1.64
N THR A 23 -12.13 -6.40 -2.26
CA THR A 23 -12.27 -6.27 -3.72
C THR A 23 -11.03 -6.81 -4.44
N ILE A 24 -9.84 -6.52 -3.93
CA ILE A 24 -8.59 -7.09 -4.45
C ILE A 24 -8.58 -8.61 -4.28
N LEU A 25 -8.87 -9.13 -3.08
CA LEU A 25 -8.85 -10.56 -2.80
C LEU A 25 -9.84 -11.33 -3.69
N GLU A 26 -11.04 -10.79 -3.91
CA GLU A 26 -12.04 -11.36 -4.81
C GLU A 26 -11.56 -11.39 -6.26
N PHE A 27 -10.91 -10.31 -6.71
CA PHE A 27 -10.30 -10.26 -8.04
C PHE A 27 -9.23 -11.34 -8.22
N LEU A 28 -8.37 -11.56 -7.21
CA LEU A 28 -7.32 -12.58 -7.27
C LEU A 28 -7.88 -14.01 -7.44
N VAL A 29 -8.97 -14.35 -6.74
CA VAL A 29 -9.63 -15.66 -6.92
C VAL A 29 -10.23 -15.80 -8.31
N ILE A 30 -10.78 -14.72 -8.88
CA ILE A 30 -11.37 -14.75 -10.22
C ILE A 30 -10.31 -15.06 -11.28
N ILE A 31 -9.12 -14.46 -11.16
CA ILE A 31 -8.05 -14.65 -12.16
C ILE A 31 -7.22 -15.93 -11.94
N SER A 32 -7.17 -16.45 -10.72
CA SER A 32 -6.49 -17.71 -10.38
C SER A 32 -7.24 -18.39 -9.22
N PRO A 33 -8.14 -19.32 -9.54
CA PRO A 33 -8.88 -20.08 -8.52
C PRO A 33 -7.97 -20.87 -7.57
N GLU A 34 -6.74 -21.19 -7.98
CA GLU A 34 -5.73 -21.86 -7.17
C GLU A 34 -5.31 -21.02 -5.95
N MET A 35 -5.44 -19.70 -6.01
CA MET A 35 -5.17 -18.81 -4.88
C MET A 35 -6.24 -18.84 -3.79
N LEU A 36 -7.31 -19.63 -3.94
CA LEU A 36 -8.45 -19.63 -3.03
C LEU A 36 -8.04 -19.88 -1.56
N GLU A 37 -7.13 -20.82 -1.30
CA GLU A 37 -6.67 -21.11 0.06
C GLU A 37 -5.89 -19.94 0.67
N PHE A 38 -4.97 -19.36 -0.10
CA PHE A 38 -4.23 -18.16 0.28
C PHE A 38 -5.18 -16.99 0.59
N VAL A 39 -6.13 -16.73 -0.31
CA VAL A 39 -7.13 -15.67 -0.15
C VAL A 39 -8.00 -15.90 1.09
N ASN A 40 -8.41 -17.14 1.35
CA ASN A 40 -9.16 -17.46 2.57
C ASN A 40 -8.33 -17.20 3.84
N GLY A 41 -7.03 -17.48 3.83
CA GLY A 41 -6.12 -17.10 4.91
C GLY A 41 -6.10 -15.59 5.17
N MET A 42 -6.04 -14.79 4.10
CA MET A 42 -6.09 -13.32 4.20
C MET A 42 -7.45 -12.81 4.71
N LYS A 43 -8.56 -13.40 4.27
CA LYS A 43 -9.90 -13.08 4.79
C LYS A 43 -10.01 -13.36 6.28
N VAL A 44 -9.45 -14.47 6.78
CA VAL A 44 -9.40 -14.77 8.22
C VAL A 44 -8.58 -13.72 8.99
N ALA A 45 -7.49 -13.21 8.42
CA ALA A 45 -6.73 -12.13 9.03
C ALA A 45 -7.55 -10.83 9.11
N ILE A 46 -8.26 -10.47 8.04
CA ILE A 46 -9.18 -9.33 8.01
C ILE A 46 -10.28 -9.50 9.08
N ASP A 47 -10.90 -10.67 9.18
CA ASP A 47 -11.94 -10.94 10.19
C ASP A 47 -11.43 -10.76 11.64
N ARG A 48 -10.16 -11.09 11.91
CA ARG A 48 -9.54 -10.84 13.23
C ARG A 48 -9.36 -9.34 13.48
N ILE A 49 -9.07 -8.56 12.45
CA ILE A 49 -8.98 -7.10 12.54
C ILE A 49 -10.38 -6.50 12.71
N ASP A 50 -11.40 -7.05 12.01
CA ASP A 50 -12.81 -6.65 12.10
C ASP A 50 -13.35 -6.79 13.53
N LYS A 51 -13.04 -7.90 14.21
CA LYS A 51 -13.43 -8.11 15.61
C LYS A 51 -12.88 -7.04 16.55
N LYS A 52 -11.71 -6.47 16.23
CA LYS A 52 -11.06 -5.43 17.02
C LYS A 52 -11.40 -4.01 16.57
N GLN A 53 -12.05 -3.85 15.40
CA GLN A 53 -12.31 -2.56 14.75
C GLN A 53 -11.08 -1.63 14.73
N SER A 54 -9.89 -2.22 14.58
CA SER A 54 -8.64 -1.47 14.72
C SER A 54 -8.28 -0.78 13.40
N MET A 55 -8.50 0.54 13.35
CA MET A 55 -8.12 1.34 12.18
C MET A 55 -6.62 1.28 11.88
N ARG A 56 -5.78 1.16 12.92
CA ARG A 56 -4.33 1.00 12.75
C ARG A 56 -4.01 -0.27 11.95
N TYR A 57 -4.57 -1.41 12.35
CA TYR A 57 -4.33 -2.67 11.66
C TYR A 57 -4.99 -2.72 10.28
N MET A 58 -6.16 -2.11 10.10
CA MET A 58 -6.80 -2.06 8.78
C MET A 58 -5.99 -1.22 7.78
N ARG A 59 -5.41 -0.10 8.20
CA ARG A 59 -4.47 0.67 7.38
C ARG A 59 -3.18 -0.08 7.04
N SER A 60 -2.72 -0.95 7.94
CA SER A 60 -1.58 -1.83 7.67
C SER A 60 -1.98 -2.86 6.61
N MET A 61 -3.09 -3.58 6.80
CA MET A 61 -3.61 -4.54 5.83
C MET A 61 -3.83 -3.92 4.44
N TYR A 62 -4.40 -2.72 4.38
CA TYR A 62 -4.57 -1.97 3.14
C TYR A 62 -3.25 -1.73 2.39
N ARG A 63 -2.20 -1.32 3.11
CA ARG A 63 -0.88 -1.06 2.51
C ARG A 63 -0.21 -2.35 2.06
N GLU A 64 -0.21 -3.38 2.89
CA GLU A 64 0.30 -4.71 2.55
C GLU A 64 -0.39 -5.28 1.31
N MET A 65 -1.71 -5.15 1.23
CA MET A 65 -2.49 -5.63 0.09
C MET A 65 -2.08 -4.93 -1.21
N ASN A 66 -1.88 -3.62 -1.19
CA ASN A 66 -1.45 -2.86 -2.37
C ASN A 66 -0.02 -3.21 -2.78
N LEU A 67 0.88 -3.39 -1.81
CA LEU A 67 2.25 -3.81 -2.08
C LEU A 67 2.28 -5.19 -2.72
N MET A 68 1.64 -6.17 -2.07
CA MET A 68 1.55 -7.56 -2.55
C MET A 68 1.05 -7.63 -3.99
N VAL A 69 -0.05 -6.93 -4.34
CA VAL A 69 -0.57 -6.96 -5.71
C VAL A 69 0.41 -6.39 -6.73
N ARG A 70 1.18 -5.35 -6.36
CA ARG A 70 2.20 -4.77 -7.25
C ARG A 70 3.37 -5.73 -7.45
N GLU A 71 3.75 -6.46 -6.41
CA GLU A 71 4.83 -7.46 -6.44
C GLU A 71 4.43 -8.78 -7.12
N MET A 72 3.14 -9.02 -7.37
CA MET A 72 2.69 -10.21 -8.11
C MET A 72 2.99 -10.14 -9.61
N TYR A 73 3.44 -9.00 -10.13
CA TYR A 73 3.75 -8.79 -11.56
C TYR A 73 2.66 -9.32 -12.50
N LEU A 74 1.40 -9.00 -12.20
CA LEU A 74 0.27 -9.39 -13.04
C LEU A 74 0.44 -8.79 -14.46
N PRO A 75 0.08 -9.54 -15.51
CA PRO A 75 0.05 -9.00 -16.88
C PRO A 75 -0.74 -7.69 -16.96
N ASP A 76 -0.24 -6.72 -17.75
CA ASP A 76 -0.86 -5.39 -17.89
C ASP A 76 -2.39 -5.42 -18.08
N PRO A 77 -2.99 -6.29 -18.93
CA PRO A 77 -4.44 -6.29 -19.11
C PRO A 77 -5.22 -6.68 -17.84
N LEU A 78 -4.66 -7.54 -16.99
CA LEU A 78 -5.26 -7.88 -15.69
C LEU A 78 -5.10 -6.73 -14.71
N MET A 79 -3.97 -6.01 -14.79
CA MET A 79 -3.74 -4.86 -13.94
C MET A 79 -4.62 -3.66 -14.28
N ASP A 80 -4.82 -3.40 -15.56
CA ASP A 80 -5.79 -2.42 -16.05
C ASP A 80 -7.21 -2.77 -15.60
N LYS A 81 -7.58 -4.05 -15.66
CA LYS A 81 -8.91 -4.51 -15.20
C LYS A 81 -9.11 -4.29 -13.71
N LEU A 82 -8.12 -4.61 -12.87
CA LEU A 82 -8.22 -4.33 -11.43
C LEU A 82 -8.31 -2.83 -11.16
N ASN A 83 -7.46 -2.03 -11.82
CA ASN A 83 -7.50 -0.58 -11.67
C ASN A 83 -8.85 0.00 -12.08
N GLN A 84 -9.46 -0.51 -13.16
CA GLN A 84 -10.82 -0.14 -13.55
C GLN A 84 -11.84 -0.45 -12.45
N ILE A 85 -11.84 -1.67 -11.90
CA ILE A 85 -12.77 -2.07 -10.82
C ILE A 85 -12.62 -1.14 -9.61
N LEU A 86 -11.38 -0.85 -9.21
CA LEU A 86 -11.09 0.02 -8.09
C LEU A 86 -11.53 1.47 -8.37
N THR A 87 -11.25 1.99 -9.56
CA THR A 87 -11.69 3.34 -9.96
C THR A 87 -13.21 3.46 -9.98
N GLU A 88 -13.93 2.48 -10.53
CA GLU A 88 -15.39 2.51 -10.59
C GLU A 88 -16.00 2.57 -9.18
N LYS A 89 -15.49 1.72 -8.28
CA LYS A 89 -16.01 1.53 -6.92
C LYS A 89 -15.59 2.62 -5.94
N PHE A 90 -14.31 3.02 -5.96
CA PHE A 90 -13.72 3.89 -4.94
C PHE A 90 -13.30 5.26 -5.48
N LYS A 91 -13.32 5.48 -6.80
CA LYS A 91 -12.79 6.67 -7.49
C LYS A 91 -11.27 6.82 -7.42
N TYR A 92 -10.58 5.77 -6.96
CA TYR A 92 -9.12 5.67 -6.90
C TYR A 92 -8.69 4.26 -7.34
N ASN A 93 -7.48 4.12 -7.85
CA ASN A 93 -6.88 2.83 -8.21
C ASN A 93 -5.45 2.68 -7.64
N LEU A 94 -4.75 1.60 -7.97
CA LEU A 94 -3.40 1.35 -7.46
C LEU A 94 -2.37 2.36 -7.97
N VAL A 95 -2.57 2.92 -9.16
CA VAL A 95 -1.69 3.97 -9.72
C VAL A 95 -1.83 5.26 -8.93
N ASP A 96 -3.07 5.66 -8.60
CA ASP A 96 -3.32 6.84 -7.77
C ASP A 96 -2.69 6.69 -6.37
N VAL A 97 -2.80 5.49 -5.79
CA VAL A 97 -2.21 5.16 -4.50
C VAL A 97 -0.68 5.25 -4.56
N ALA A 98 -0.05 4.63 -5.57
CA ALA A 98 1.40 4.67 -5.75
C ALA A 98 1.92 6.10 -5.97
N ALA A 99 1.20 6.91 -6.75
CA ALA A 99 1.53 8.31 -6.97
C ALA A 99 1.47 9.12 -5.65
N ALA A 100 0.45 8.90 -4.84
CA ALA A 100 0.30 9.53 -3.54
C ALA A 100 1.39 9.10 -2.54
N GLU A 101 1.76 7.82 -2.53
CA GLU A 101 2.87 7.28 -1.73
C GLU A 101 4.19 7.95 -2.12
N LYS A 102 4.47 8.04 -3.43
CA LYS A 102 5.65 8.74 -3.97
C LYS A 102 5.70 10.20 -3.53
N ASP A 103 4.60 10.94 -3.66
CA ASP A 103 4.53 12.34 -3.23
C ASP A 103 4.81 12.54 -1.74
N GLU A 104 4.36 11.61 -0.90
CA GLU A 104 4.60 11.66 0.53
C GLU A 104 6.07 11.36 0.85
N ILE A 105 6.67 10.36 0.20
CA ILE A 105 8.09 10.03 0.37
C ILE A 105 8.99 11.19 -0.05
N GLN A 106 8.68 11.86 -1.17
CA GLN A 106 9.40 13.05 -1.61
C GLN A 106 9.33 14.18 -0.57
N LYS A 107 8.19 14.35 0.12
CA LYS A 107 8.09 15.32 1.23
C LYS A 107 8.94 14.90 2.43
N ILE A 108 9.02 13.61 2.73
CA ILE A 108 9.84 13.08 3.83
C ILE A 108 11.33 13.31 3.51
N LEU A 109 11.79 12.99 2.31
CA LEU A 109 13.15 13.21 1.84
C LEU A 109 13.54 14.68 1.86
N LYS A 110 12.70 15.55 1.29
CA LYS A 110 12.93 17.00 1.33
C LYS A 110 13.03 17.54 2.76
N ARG A 111 12.31 16.92 3.70
CA ARG A 111 12.34 17.27 5.11
C ARG A 111 13.56 16.67 5.84
N GLY A 112 14.17 15.62 5.31
CA GLY A 112 15.36 14.98 5.87
C GLY A 112 15.14 14.22 7.17
N ARG A 113 13.89 13.86 7.53
CA ARG A 113 13.61 13.03 8.72
C ARG A 113 12.22 12.38 8.69
N ILE A 114 12.12 11.20 9.28
CA ILE A 114 10.87 10.49 9.59
C ILE A 114 10.33 10.97 10.94
N ARG A 115 9.03 11.20 11.07
CA ARG A 115 8.39 11.77 12.28
C ARG A 115 7.63 10.75 13.12
N ASN A 116 7.23 9.62 12.54
CA ASN A 116 6.37 8.65 13.19
C ASN A 116 6.44 7.29 12.48
N ASP A 117 5.98 6.25 13.18
CA ASP A 117 5.89 4.88 12.68
C ASP A 117 5.22 4.77 11.31
N ARG A 118 4.23 5.61 10.99
CA ARG A 118 3.54 5.51 9.71
C ARG A 118 4.42 5.94 8.54
N GLU A 119 5.16 7.03 8.70
CA GLU A 119 6.15 7.47 7.72
C GLU A 119 7.32 6.47 7.66
N PHE A 120 7.69 5.85 8.78
CA PHE A 120 8.68 4.78 8.81
C PHE A 120 8.27 3.60 7.92
N GLU A 121 7.08 3.03 8.14
CA GLU A 121 6.58 1.92 7.30
C GLU A 121 6.48 2.32 5.82
N LEU A 122 6.08 3.57 5.52
CA LEU A 122 6.00 4.02 4.13
C LEU A 122 7.38 4.08 3.45
N VAL A 123 8.38 4.60 4.14
CA VAL A 123 9.76 4.67 3.63
C VAL A 123 10.35 3.27 3.50
N LYS A 124 10.11 2.41 4.50
CA LYS A 124 10.58 1.03 4.54
C LYS A 124 10.03 0.23 3.36
N ASN A 125 8.71 0.22 3.16
CA ASN A 125 8.09 -0.52 2.06
C ASN A 125 8.60 -0.03 0.70
N LYS A 126 8.90 1.27 0.56
CA LYS A 126 9.46 1.78 -0.70
C LYS A 126 10.91 1.39 -0.91
N GLU A 127 11.72 1.35 0.16
CA GLU A 127 13.11 0.91 0.09
C GLU A 127 13.18 -0.58 -0.28
N GLU A 128 12.33 -1.42 0.32
CA GLU A 128 12.20 -2.84 -0.04
C GLU A 128 11.77 -3.04 -1.51
N GLU A 129 10.82 -2.25 -2.01
CA GLU A 129 10.35 -2.31 -3.40
C GLU A 129 11.46 -2.04 -4.44
N ILE A 130 12.44 -1.19 -4.11
CA ILE A 130 13.49 -0.73 -5.03
C ILE A 130 14.88 -1.25 -4.67
N TYR A 131 14.99 -2.08 -3.63
CA TYR A 131 16.27 -2.49 -3.05
C TYR A 131 17.20 -3.14 -4.09
N ASP A 132 16.65 -3.97 -4.98
CA ASP A 132 17.40 -4.68 -6.03
C ASP A 132 17.45 -3.92 -7.37
N ASP A 133 16.95 -2.68 -7.44
CA ASP A 133 17.00 -1.86 -8.65
C ASP A 133 18.24 -0.94 -8.64
N ASP A 134 19.31 -1.42 -9.27
CA ASP A 134 20.58 -0.68 -9.41
C ASP A 134 20.39 0.74 -10.00
N SER A 135 19.36 0.96 -10.82
CA SER A 135 19.08 2.28 -11.40
C SER A 135 18.56 3.29 -10.37
N GLN A 136 18.10 2.81 -9.23
CA GLN A 136 17.57 3.60 -8.12
C GLN A 136 18.48 3.60 -6.89
N PHE A 137 19.74 3.17 -7.01
CA PHE A 137 20.68 3.05 -5.89
C PHE A 137 20.74 4.30 -4.99
N ASP A 138 20.98 5.49 -5.55
CA ASP A 138 21.07 6.73 -4.76
C ASP A 138 19.76 7.05 -4.02
N TYR A 139 18.63 6.71 -4.63
CA TYR A 139 17.32 6.90 -4.05
C TYR A 139 17.09 5.90 -2.90
N ALA A 140 17.42 4.62 -3.09
CA ALA A 140 17.36 3.59 -2.07
C ALA A 140 18.26 3.91 -0.86
N GLU A 141 19.50 4.34 -1.09
CA GLU A 141 20.41 4.77 -0.02
C GLU A 141 19.88 5.96 0.77
N SER A 142 19.24 6.92 0.09
CA SER A 142 18.61 8.07 0.76
C SER A 142 17.45 7.63 1.68
N LEU A 143 16.64 6.65 1.24
CA LEU A 143 15.58 6.07 2.08
C LEU A 143 16.18 5.30 3.26
N ARG A 144 17.21 4.49 3.03
CA ARG A 144 17.91 3.71 4.06
C ARG A 144 18.53 4.60 5.15
N SER A 145 19.15 5.70 4.75
CA SER A 145 19.68 6.69 5.71
C SER A 145 18.57 7.24 6.62
N LEU A 146 17.41 7.60 6.06
CA LEU A 146 16.27 8.08 6.85
C LEU A 146 15.74 7.03 7.85
N LEU A 147 15.71 5.75 7.44
CA LEU A 147 15.30 4.64 8.30
C LEU A 147 16.27 4.47 9.47
N GLY A 148 17.57 4.42 9.18
CA GLY A 148 18.61 4.30 10.20
C GLY A 148 18.60 5.46 11.21
N ASP A 149 18.46 6.69 10.71
CA ASP A 149 18.36 7.88 11.57
C ASP A 149 17.14 7.81 12.50
N TYR A 150 16.01 7.30 12.02
CA TYR A 150 14.81 7.17 12.84
C TYR A 150 14.97 6.11 13.93
N GLU A 151 15.54 4.95 13.59
CA GLU A 151 15.77 3.85 14.53
C GLU A 151 16.78 4.22 15.63
N MET A 152 17.85 4.94 15.27
CA MET A 152 18.86 5.40 16.24
C MET A 152 18.33 6.44 17.24
N ASN A 153 17.28 7.18 16.88
CA ASN A 153 16.70 8.27 17.69
C ASN A 153 15.36 7.90 18.35
N ARG A 154 14.99 6.61 18.35
CA ARG A 154 13.70 6.13 18.86
C ARG A 154 13.69 5.85 20.37
#